data_AF-A0A3D9H5J0-F1
#
_entry.id   AF-A0A3D9H5J0-F1
#
_cell.length_a   1.000
_cell.length_b   1.000
_cell.length_c   1.000
_cell.angle_alpha   90.00
_cell.angle_beta   90.00
_cell.angle_gamma   90.00
#
_symmetry.space_group_name_H-M   'P 1'
#
loop_
_entity.id
_entity.type
_entity.pdbx_description
1 polymer ?
#
loop_
_entity_poly.entity_id
_entity_poly.type
_entity_poly.pdbx_seq_one_letter_code
_entity_poly.pdbx_strand_id
1 'polypeptide(L)'
;MGLLAMLDFFEIHELSPTDSIDGNLRAIEIRIKKRINNAIAIIKSIEQSQTLPTAAMLQALFEQQLEHEDDDDYLGEHLEFIEKKFEHVEAGEEKLMEEYTVPKIRYERLEENMARLRADFGYVLGKVKTVNSPFGKGYLKLEITPEELEKYKRTIKNS
;
A
#
# COMPACT_ATOMS: atom_id res chain seq x y z
N MET A 1 23.58 -44.13 23.91
CA MET A 1 22.96 -43.26 22.89
C MET A 1 22.54 -41.89 23.42
N GLY A 2 22.12 -41.71 24.69
CA GLY A 2 21.64 -40.40 25.17
C GLY A 2 22.70 -39.30 25.30
N LEU A 3 23.94 -39.64 25.67
CA LEU A 3 24.98 -38.63 25.91
C LEU A 3 25.48 -37.97 24.61
N LEU A 4 25.52 -38.74 23.52
CA LEU A 4 25.85 -38.21 22.19
C LEU A 4 24.77 -37.23 21.72
N ALA A 5 23.50 -37.62 21.84
CA ALA A 5 22.38 -36.74 21.51
C ALA A 5 22.35 -35.45 22.36
N MET A 6 22.82 -35.52 23.61
CA MET A 6 22.95 -34.36 24.48
C MET A 6 24.08 -33.43 24.03
N LEU A 7 25.23 -33.97 23.62
CA LEU A 7 26.33 -33.19 23.05
C LEU A 7 25.92 -32.53 21.72
N ASP A 8 25.27 -33.30 20.84
CA ASP A 8 24.75 -32.79 19.57
C ASP A 8 23.74 -31.65 19.78
N PHE A 9 22.87 -31.77 20.80
CA PHE A 9 21.93 -30.71 21.17
C PHE A 9 22.64 -29.40 21.56
N PHE A 10 23.68 -29.47 22.38
CA PHE A 10 24.46 -28.30 22.77
C PHE A 10 25.20 -27.67 21.60
N GLU A 11 25.73 -28.49 20.68
CA GLU A 11 26.43 -28.03 19.49
C GLU A 11 25.50 -27.37 18.47
N ILE A 12 24.34 -27.99 18.18
CA ILE A 12 23.33 -27.46 17.24
C ILE A 12 22.76 -26.11 17.72
N HIS A 13 22.59 -25.96 19.04
CA HIS A 13 22.00 -24.75 19.62
C HIS A 13 23.04 -23.74 20.11
N GLU A 14 24.34 -23.99 19.89
CA GLU A 14 25.46 -23.14 20.34
C GLU A 14 25.41 -22.80 21.85
N LEU A 15 25.01 -23.78 22.68
CA LEU A 15 24.86 -23.64 24.13
C LEU A 15 26.02 -24.34 24.86
N SER A 16 26.56 -23.74 25.92
CA SER A 16 27.54 -24.44 26.77
C SER A 16 26.82 -25.37 27.76
N PRO A 17 27.31 -26.60 28.00
CA PRO A 17 26.78 -27.50 29.04
C PRO A 17 26.81 -26.91 30.47
N THR A 18 27.58 -25.84 30.68
CA THR A 18 27.69 -25.11 31.95
C THR A 18 26.81 -23.87 32.02
N ASP A 19 26.09 -23.52 30.95
CA ASP A 19 25.24 -22.34 30.92
C ASP A 19 23.99 -22.55 31.76
N SER A 20 23.72 -21.61 32.67
CA SER A 20 22.49 -21.59 33.46
C SER A 20 21.36 -20.97 32.64
N ILE A 21 20.28 -21.74 32.40
CA ILE A 21 19.13 -21.29 31.58
C ILE A 21 18.49 -20.01 32.13
N ASP A 22 18.51 -19.81 33.45
CA ASP A 22 17.87 -18.68 34.13
C ASP A 22 18.56 -17.31 33.90
N GLY A 23 19.87 -17.30 33.59
CA GLY A 23 20.62 -16.07 33.29
C GLY A 23 20.70 -15.75 31.79
N ASN A 24 20.47 -16.75 30.93
CA ASN A 24 20.78 -16.67 29.51
C ASN A 24 19.69 -15.95 28.71
N LEU A 25 18.41 -16.08 29.07
CA LEU A 25 17.31 -15.47 28.30
C LEU A 25 17.41 -13.94 28.24
N ARG A 26 17.75 -13.29 29.35
CA ARG A 26 17.98 -11.84 29.40
C ARG A 26 19.22 -11.43 28.60
N ALA A 27 20.29 -12.23 28.66
CA ALA A 27 21.49 -11.98 27.88
C ALA A 27 21.25 -12.13 26.37
N ILE A 28 20.44 -13.12 25.97
CA ILE A 28 19.97 -13.33 24.60
C ILE A 28 19.10 -12.16 24.15
N GLU A 29 18.15 -11.72 24.98
CA GLU A 29 17.29 -10.56 24.70
C GLU A 29 18.13 -9.29 24.47
N ILE A 30 19.12 -9.02 25.32
CA ILE A 30 20.05 -7.89 25.17
C ILE A 30 20.83 -8.00 23.85
N ARG A 31 21.32 -9.21 23.50
CA ARG A 31 22.05 -9.45 22.26
C ARG A 31 21.17 -9.22 21.03
N ILE A 32 19.92 -9.68 21.06
CA ILE A 32 18.94 -9.50 19.99
C ILE A 32 18.60 -8.01 19.83
N LYS A 33 18.28 -7.29 20.92
CA LYS A 33 18.01 -5.84 20.89
C LYS A 33 19.19 -5.06 20.29
N LYS A 34 20.43 -5.40 20.67
CA LYS A 34 21.62 -4.77 20.11
C LYS A 34 21.76 -5.03 18.61
N ARG A 35 21.49 -6.25 18.15
CA ARG A 35 21.52 -6.60 16.71
C ARG A 35 20.45 -5.84 15.92
N ILE A 36 19.24 -5.72 16.47
CA ILE A 36 18.14 -4.96 15.84
C ILE A 36 18.51 -3.48 15.74
N ASN A 37 19.00 -2.87 16.82
CA ASN A 37 19.41 -1.47 16.81
C ASN A 37 20.52 -1.20 15.80
N ASN A 38 21.49 -2.12 15.67
CA ASN A 38 22.53 -2.01 14.66
C ASN A 38 21.97 -2.14 13.24
N ALA A 39 21.02 -3.06 13.00
CA ALA A 39 20.37 -3.21 11.71
C ALA A 39 19.59 -1.94 11.32
N ILE A 40 18.84 -1.34 12.26
CA ILE A 40 18.13 -0.07 12.06
C ILE A 40 19.12 1.04 11.69
N ALA A 41 20.25 1.15 12.40
CA ALA A 41 21.26 2.16 12.10
C ALA A 41 21.86 1.99 10.69
N ILE A 42 22.10 0.74 10.26
CA ILE A 42 22.59 0.43 8.91
C ILE A 42 21.55 0.83 7.87
N ILE A 43 20.29 0.44 8.04
CA ILE A 43 19.21 0.77 7.10
C ILE A 43 19.06 2.29 6.99
N LYS A 44 19.03 3.00 8.12
CA LYS A 44 18.96 4.48 8.15
C LYS A 44 20.17 5.14 7.46
N SER A 45 21.36 4.56 7.62
CA SER A 45 22.56 5.06 6.93
C SER A 45 22.49 4.86 5.42
N ILE A 46 21.97 3.70 4.95
CA ILE A 46 21.73 3.45 3.52
C ILE A 46 20.70 4.44 3.00
N GLU A 47 19.64 4.67 3.77
CA GLU A 47 18.58 5.60 3.40
C GLU A 47 19.12 7.01 3.15
N GLN A 48 19.86 7.55 4.13
CA GLN A 48 20.43 8.89 4.06
C GLN A 48 21.52 9.05 3.00
N SER A 49 22.34 8.03 2.77
CA SER A 49 23.50 8.13 1.86
C SER A 49 23.19 7.77 0.41
N GLN A 50 22.18 6.93 0.15
CA GLN A 50 21.90 6.40 -1.19
C GLN A 50 20.47 6.68 -1.64
N THR A 51 19.46 6.23 -0.90
CA THR A 51 18.08 6.23 -1.43
C THR A 51 17.45 7.61 -1.41
N LEU A 52 17.63 8.40 -0.35
CA LEU A 52 17.12 9.78 -0.26
C LEU A 52 17.71 10.70 -1.34
N PRO A 53 19.05 10.79 -1.53
CA PRO A 53 19.63 11.60 -2.60
C PRO A 53 19.19 11.13 -4.00
N THR A 54 19.05 9.83 -4.22
CA THR A 54 18.60 9.28 -5.51
C THR A 54 17.15 9.65 -5.78
N ALA A 55 16.28 9.56 -4.77
CA ALA A 55 14.89 9.99 -4.87
C ALA A 55 14.80 11.50 -5.18
N ALA A 56 15.56 12.33 -4.46
CA ALA A 56 15.61 13.78 -4.71
C ALA A 56 16.14 14.12 -6.10
N MET A 57 17.16 13.40 -6.59
CA MET A 57 17.70 13.59 -7.94
C MET A 57 16.68 13.19 -9.01
N LEU A 58 15.97 12.07 -8.83
CA LEU A 58 14.91 11.65 -9.75
C LEU A 58 13.75 12.65 -9.76
N GLN A 59 13.35 13.15 -8.59
CA GLN A 59 12.35 14.19 -8.48
C GLN A 59 12.77 15.46 -9.22
N ALA A 60 14.01 15.94 -8.99
CA ALA A 60 14.54 17.10 -9.71
C ALA A 60 14.60 16.87 -11.24
N LEU A 61 14.94 15.66 -11.70
CA LEU A 61 14.94 15.32 -13.12
C LEU A 61 13.52 15.35 -13.71
N PHE A 62 12.53 14.84 -12.99
CA PHE A 62 11.14 14.86 -13.45
C PHE A 62 10.50 16.25 -13.37
N GLU A 63 10.77 17.03 -12.32
CA GLU A 63 10.34 18.43 -12.22
C GLU A 63 10.96 19.28 -13.34
N GLN A 64 12.26 19.10 -13.62
CA GLN A 64 12.92 19.79 -14.73
C GLN A 64 12.44 19.33 -16.12
N GLN A 65 11.89 18.11 -16.22
CA GLN A 65 11.21 17.63 -17.43
C GLN A 65 9.79 18.21 -17.58
N LEU A 66 9.16 18.62 -16.48
CA LEU A 66 7.79 19.16 -16.41
C LEU A 66 7.74 20.68 -16.53
N GLU A 67 8.87 21.40 -16.36
CA GLU A 67 8.98 22.84 -16.70
C GLU A 67 8.66 23.18 -18.18
N HIS A 68 8.31 22.19 -19.01
CA HIS A 68 7.94 22.39 -20.41
C HIS A 68 6.46 22.21 -20.76
N GLU A 69 5.58 21.84 -19.83
CA GLU A 69 4.13 21.92 -20.05
C GLU A 69 3.45 22.42 -18.77
N ASP A 70 2.90 23.64 -18.86
CA ASP A 70 2.04 24.26 -17.86
C ASP A 70 0.94 23.28 -17.42
N ASP A 71 1.09 22.63 -16.26
CA ASP A 71 0.01 21.97 -15.49
C ASP A 71 0.57 21.50 -14.11
N ASP A 72 0.98 22.48 -13.28
CA ASP A 72 1.56 22.31 -11.94
C ASP A 72 0.63 21.65 -10.89
N ASP A 73 -0.65 21.47 -11.17
CA ASP A 73 -1.63 20.98 -10.18
C ASP A 73 -1.70 19.44 -10.08
N TYR A 74 -1.26 18.68 -11.09
CA TYR A 74 -1.53 17.23 -11.13
C TYR A 74 -0.51 16.38 -10.35
N LEU A 75 0.75 16.80 -10.29
CA LEU A 75 1.81 16.05 -9.61
C LEU A 75 1.90 16.42 -8.11
N GLY A 76 1.71 17.69 -7.79
CA GLY A 76 1.76 18.22 -6.42
C GLY A 76 0.68 17.61 -5.51
N GLU A 77 -0.58 17.55 -5.98
CA GLU A 77 -1.65 16.90 -5.22
C GLU A 77 -1.38 15.40 -4.99
N HIS A 78 -0.74 14.74 -5.96
CA HIS A 78 -0.50 13.30 -5.89
C HIS A 78 0.67 12.95 -4.96
N LEU A 79 1.70 13.82 -4.86
CA LEU A 79 2.81 13.68 -3.91
C LEU A 79 2.39 14.06 -2.48
N GLU A 80 1.66 15.17 -2.29
CA GLU A 80 1.12 15.53 -0.96
C GLU A 80 0.19 14.45 -0.42
N PHE A 81 -0.63 13.83 -1.28
CA PHE A 81 -1.48 12.70 -0.91
C PHE A 81 -0.66 11.48 -0.45
N ILE A 82 0.49 11.23 -1.06
CA ILE A 82 1.39 10.13 -0.70
C ILE A 82 2.11 10.41 0.61
N GLU A 83 2.73 11.59 0.79
CA GLU A 83 3.42 11.96 2.03
C GLU A 83 2.47 11.95 3.24
N LYS A 84 1.26 12.48 3.08
CA LYS A 84 0.24 12.48 4.13
C LYS A 84 -0.25 11.08 4.50
N LYS A 85 -0.13 10.09 3.61
CA LYS A 85 -0.38 8.68 3.94
C LYS A 85 0.73 8.05 4.76
N PHE A 86 1.97 8.53 4.65
CA PHE A 86 3.14 7.97 5.34
C PHE A 86 3.42 8.63 6.70
N GLU A 87 3.16 9.94 6.88
CA GLU A 87 3.31 10.63 8.18
C GLU A 87 2.36 10.11 9.27
N HIS A 88 1.28 9.41 8.91
CA HIS A 88 0.34 8.81 9.86
C HIS A 88 0.61 7.34 10.18
N VAL A 89 1.69 6.75 9.65
CA VAL A 89 2.01 5.33 9.87
C VAL A 89 2.76 5.11 11.19
N GLU A 90 3.61 6.04 11.62
CA GLU A 90 4.44 5.84 12.83
C GLU A 90 3.66 5.91 14.16
N ALA A 91 2.42 6.41 14.16
CA ALA A 91 1.55 6.45 15.35
C ALA A 91 0.35 5.48 15.28
N GLY A 92 0.27 4.64 14.23
CA GLY A 92 -0.96 3.97 13.82
C GLY A 92 -0.96 2.44 13.82
N GLU A 93 0.15 1.77 14.16
CA GLU A 93 0.21 0.29 14.06
C GLU A 93 -0.77 -0.41 15.03
N GLU A 94 -1.12 0.19 16.17
CA GLU A 94 -2.13 -0.37 17.09
C GLU A 94 -3.59 -0.10 16.67
N LYS A 95 -3.87 0.86 15.76
CA LYS A 95 -5.24 1.25 15.37
C LYS A 95 -5.76 0.60 14.10
N LEU A 96 -4.89 -0.01 13.29
CA LEU A 96 -5.28 -0.62 12.01
C LEU A 96 -6.04 -1.96 12.15
N MET A 97 -6.14 -2.49 13.37
CA MET A 97 -6.95 -3.66 13.72
C MET A 97 -8.06 -3.35 14.73
N GLU A 98 -8.60 -2.13 14.72
CA GLU A 98 -9.96 -1.97 15.25
C GLU A 98 -10.90 -2.69 14.28
N GLU A 99 -11.41 -3.86 14.68
CA GLU A 99 -12.54 -4.51 14.00
C GLU A 99 -13.69 -3.49 13.92
N TYR A 100 -13.79 -2.78 12.81
CA TYR A 100 -14.88 -1.87 12.56
C TYR A 100 -16.14 -2.72 12.40
N THR A 101 -16.86 -2.92 13.50
CA THR A 101 -18.14 -3.64 13.49
C THR A 101 -19.15 -2.77 12.76
N VAL A 102 -19.34 -3.02 11.47
CA VAL A 102 -20.39 -2.36 10.69
C VAL A 102 -21.73 -2.94 11.15
N PRO A 103 -22.67 -2.11 11.62
CA PRO A 103 -24.02 -2.58 11.90
C PRO A 103 -24.59 -3.28 10.66
N LYS A 104 -25.18 -4.47 10.83
CA LYS A 104 -25.69 -5.32 9.73
C LYS A 104 -26.52 -4.56 8.69
N ILE A 105 -27.34 -3.61 9.15
CA ILE A 105 -28.17 -2.73 8.31
C ILE A 105 -27.33 -1.87 7.35
N ARG A 106 -26.17 -1.38 7.79
CA ARG A 106 -25.27 -0.59 6.92
C ARG A 106 -24.58 -1.47 5.89
N TYR A 107 -24.25 -2.71 6.25
CA TYR A 107 -23.64 -3.67 5.33
C TYR A 107 -24.64 -4.09 4.24
N GLU A 108 -25.86 -4.46 4.61
CA GLU A 108 -26.93 -4.83 3.67
C GLU A 108 -27.23 -3.70 2.67
N ARG A 109 -27.35 -2.45 3.16
CA ARG A 109 -27.53 -1.28 2.29
C ARG A 109 -26.34 -1.04 1.36
N LEU A 110 -25.12 -1.29 1.84
CA LEU A 110 -23.91 -1.16 1.04
C LEU A 110 -23.87 -2.23 -0.07
N GLU A 111 -24.23 -3.47 0.24
CA GLU A 111 -24.36 -4.54 -0.75
C GLU A 111 -25.44 -4.24 -1.78
N GLU A 112 -26.61 -3.74 -1.36
CA GLU A 112 -27.67 -3.32 -2.27
C GLU A 112 -27.22 -2.20 -3.22
N ASN A 113 -26.53 -1.19 -2.68
CA ASN A 113 -26.01 -0.10 -3.48
C ASN A 113 -24.93 -0.57 -4.46
N MET A 114 -24.04 -1.45 -4.01
CA MET A 114 -23.02 -2.08 -4.86
C MET A 114 -23.64 -2.93 -5.97
N ALA A 115 -24.70 -3.68 -5.67
CA ALA A 115 -25.41 -4.49 -6.65
C ALA A 115 -26.08 -3.61 -7.73
N ARG A 116 -26.73 -2.50 -7.32
CA ARG A 116 -27.33 -1.52 -8.25
C ARG A 116 -26.27 -0.88 -9.13
N LEU A 117 -25.17 -0.42 -8.54
CA LEU A 117 -24.08 0.22 -9.27
C LEU A 117 -23.45 -0.75 -10.30
N ARG A 118 -23.23 -2.02 -9.93
CA ARG A 118 -22.72 -3.03 -10.85
C ARG A 118 -23.68 -3.30 -12.01
N ALA A 119 -24.99 -3.34 -11.75
CA ALA A 119 -26.00 -3.54 -12.79
C ALA A 119 -26.03 -2.35 -13.77
N ASP A 120 -26.04 -1.13 -13.25
CA ASP A 120 -26.01 0.11 -14.02
C ASP A 120 -24.72 0.22 -14.86
N PHE A 121 -23.57 -0.09 -14.27
CA PHE A 121 -22.29 -0.09 -14.96
C PHE A 121 -22.22 -1.16 -16.06
N GLY A 122 -22.78 -2.35 -15.79
CA GLY A 122 -22.93 -3.40 -16.79
C GLY A 122 -23.77 -2.95 -17.99
N TYR A 123 -24.87 -2.23 -17.75
CA TYR A 123 -25.69 -1.66 -18.83
C TYR A 123 -24.89 -0.65 -19.67
N VAL A 124 -24.16 0.27 -19.03
CA VAL A 124 -23.34 1.28 -19.72
C VAL A 124 -22.25 0.61 -20.57
N LEU A 125 -21.50 -0.33 -20.01
CA LEU A 125 -20.45 -1.05 -20.74
C LEU A 125 -21.01 -1.87 -21.90
N GLY A 126 -22.19 -2.47 -21.75
CA GLY A 126 -22.86 -3.21 -22.84
C GLY A 126 -23.24 -2.35 -24.04
N LYS A 127 -23.30 -1.02 -23.87
CA LYS A 127 -23.57 -0.04 -24.94
C LYS A 127 -22.32 0.58 -25.54
N VAL A 128 -21.12 0.17 -25.08
CA VAL A 128 -19.85 0.63 -25.64
C VAL A 128 -19.50 -0.22 -26.86
N LYS A 129 -19.37 0.42 -28.03
CA LYS A 129 -18.88 -0.20 -29.25
C LYS A 129 -17.50 0.34 -29.61
N THR A 130 -16.64 -0.56 -30.07
CA THR A 130 -15.36 -0.18 -30.67
C THR A 130 -15.60 0.30 -32.11
N VAL A 131 -15.14 1.51 -32.41
CA VAL A 131 -15.15 2.06 -33.76
C VAL A 131 -13.72 2.11 -34.25
N ASN A 132 -13.40 1.26 -35.23
CA ASN A 132 -12.11 1.27 -35.89
C ASN A 132 -12.06 2.44 -36.87
N SER A 133 -11.19 3.42 -36.59
CA SER A 133 -10.98 4.57 -37.46
C SER A 133 -10.04 4.19 -38.61
N PRO A 134 -10.36 4.51 -39.88
CA PRO A 134 -9.43 4.33 -41.00
C PRO A 134 -8.21 5.25 -40.93
N PHE A 135 -8.29 6.32 -40.13
CA PHE A 135 -7.17 7.22 -39.83
C PHE A 135 -7.01 7.35 -38.31
N GLY A 136 -5.97 6.72 -37.76
CA GLY A 136 -5.61 6.80 -36.33
C GLY A 136 -6.07 5.62 -35.47
N LYS A 137 -5.86 5.74 -34.14
CA LYS A 137 -6.23 4.72 -33.16
C LYS A 137 -7.77 4.64 -33.05
N GLY A 138 -8.31 3.42 -32.95
CA GLY A 138 -9.74 3.22 -32.75
C GLY A 138 -10.23 3.86 -31.45
N TYR A 139 -11.48 4.32 -31.43
CA TYR A 139 -12.10 4.95 -30.27
C TYR A 139 -13.34 4.16 -29.84
N LEU A 140 -13.74 4.35 -28.57
CA LEU A 140 -14.93 3.74 -28.00
C LEU A 140 -16.10 4.71 -28.15
N LYS A 141 -17.20 4.25 -28.75
CA LYS A 141 -18.45 5.00 -28.89
C LYS A 141 -19.47 4.43 -27.91
N LEU A 142 -20.00 5.28 -27.04
CA LEU A 142 -21.07 4.94 -26.13
C LEU A 142 -22.43 5.26 -26.76
N GLU A 143 -23.25 4.25 -27.00
CA GLU A 143 -24.59 4.40 -27.60
C GLU A 143 -25.68 4.47 -26.52
N ILE A 144 -25.74 5.61 -25.82
CA ILE A 144 -26.82 5.92 -24.86
C ILE A 144 -27.48 7.25 -25.21
N THR A 145 -28.73 7.44 -24.80
CA THR A 145 -29.42 8.71 -24.98
C THR A 145 -28.86 9.77 -24.01
N PRO A 146 -28.89 11.06 -24.37
CA PRO A 146 -28.41 12.12 -23.47
C PRO A 146 -29.20 12.18 -22.15
N GLU A 147 -30.48 11.81 -22.18
CA GLU A 147 -31.35 11.72 -21.00
C GLU A 147 -30.90 10.62 -20.02
N GLU A 148 -30.49 9.46 -20.53
CA GLU A 148 -29.94 8.37 -19.72
C GLU A 148 -28.59 8.76 -19.11
N LEU A 149 -27.73 9.45 -19.88
CA LEU A 149 -26.46 9.96 -19.38
C LEU A 149 -26.67 10.97 -18.23
N GLU A 150 -27.64 11.88 -18.36
CA GLU A 150 -27.98 12.80 -17.28
C GLU A 150 -28.48 12.09 -16.03
N LYS A 151 -29.30 11.03 -16.18
CA LYS A 151 -29.77 10.23 -15.05
C LYS A 151 -28.60 9.60 -14.28
N TYR A 152 -27.63 9.02 -14.98
CA TYR A 152 -26.43 8.46 -14.33
C TYR A 152 -25.57 9.55 -13.68
N LYS A 153 -25.36 10.69 -14.34
CA LYS A 153 -24.64 11.84 -13.75
C LYS A 153 -25.30 12.36 -12.47
N ARG A 154 -26.64 12.45 -12.45
CA ARG A 154 -27.39 12.86 -11.25
C ARG A 154 -27.28 11.84 -10.12
N THR A 155 -27.27 10.55 -10.45
CA THR A 155 -27.17 9.46 -9.46
C THR A 155 -25.80 9.49 -8.76
N ILE A 156 -24.73 9.78 -9.50
CA ILE A 156 -23.37 9.91 -8.94
C ILE A 156 -23.21 11.20 -8.13
N LYS A 157 -23.79 12.33 -8.58
CA LYS A 157 -23.66 13.62 -7.88
C LYS A 157 -24.46 13.70 -6.57
N ASN A 158 -25.50 12.87 -6.43
CA ASN A 158 -26.38 12.85 -5.26
C ASN A 158 -26.11 11.65 -4.31
N SER A 159 -25.10 10.83 -4.58
CA SER A 159 -24.60 9.78 -3.66
C SER A 159 -23.48 10.31 -2.80
#